data_AF-A0A7C7QXV0-F1
#
_entry.id   AF-A0A7C7QXV0-F1
#
_cell.length_a   1.000
_cell.length_b   1.000
_cell.length_c   1.000
_cell.angle_alpha   90.00
_cell.angle_beta   90.00
_cell.angle_gamma   90.00
#
_symmetry.space_group_name_H-M   'P 1'
#
loop_
_entity.id
_entity.type
_entity.pdbx_description
1 polymer ?
#
loop_
_entity_poly.entity_id
_entity_poly.type
_entity_poly.pdbx_seq_one_letter_code
_entity_poly.pdbx_strand_id
1 'polypeptide(L)'
;MSARVNHDAGSTRRGIWLATLLWLAVFLLPAQLSATSQSDRPTGRQVLTAGWVLRPDGTLGKNLAVVLGGGRIERVVPVGRVRREDARDFGPQAVIAPGLVDLFSSLGAARALRETAELVDPDASPLWALDPLHPDFRLALRAGVTAAVVAPEPVNLVSGVCVTVRTHTGGASLDVLRDNGPLVFAFGEGVWRPERAPTSRAGMVHEFGKLVAEARKGLGPERVRAALAGQLDAVVVCPSAVDVTAVRGVLGGRFRKTGGG
;
A
#
# COMPACT_ATOMS: atom_id res chain seq x y z
N MET A 1 -42.32 28.93 47.81
CA MET A 1 -43.79 28.75 47.83
C MET A 1 -44.13 27.67 46.83
N SER A 2 -44.80 26.62 47.30
CA SER A 2 -45.00 25.32 46.65
C SER A 2 -46.49 25.13 46.35
N ALA A 3 -46.82 24.62 45.17
CA ALA A 3 -48.09 23.94 44.78
C ALA A 3 -47.87 23.53 43.31
N ARG A 4 -47.81 22.28 42.84
CA ARG A 4 -48.54 21.01 43.05
C ARG A 4 -50.01 21.02 42.61
N VAL A 5 -50.27 20.17 41.60
CA VAL A 5 -51.41 19.21 41.42
C VAL A 5 -52.40 19.50 40.27
N ASN A 6 -52.22 18.71 39.20
CA ASN A 6 -53.11 17.78 38.47
C ASN A 6 -54.55 18.09 37.98
N HIS A 7 -54.80 17.47 36.80
CA HIS A 7 -56.01 16.86 36.24
C HIS A 7 -57.22 17.79 36.02
N ASP A 8 -58.00 17.72 34.93
CA ASP A 8 -58.42 16.52 34.21
C ASP A 8 -59.06 16.85 32.83
N ALA A 9 -59.15 15.79 32.02
CA ALA A 9 -60.19 15.43 31.06
C ALA A 9 -60.66 16.41 29.95
N GLY A 10 -60.50 15.93 28.71
CA GLY A 10 -61.70 15.63 27.91
C GLY A 10 -61.72 16.10 26.47
N SER A 11 -61.82 15.09 25.58
CA SER A 11 -62.72 15.08 24.41
C SER A 11 -62.13 15.32 23.01
N THR A 12 -62.01 14.17 22.32
CA THR A 12 -62.47 13.88 20.95
C THR A 12 -61.80 14.48 19.72
N ARG A 13 -61.16 13.61 18.94
CA ARG A 13 -61.53 13.19 17.55
C ARG A 13 -60.43 12.23 17.03
N ARG A 14 -60.64 10.91 17.08
CA ARG A 14 -61.08 10.05 15.96
C ARG A 14 -60.37 10.38 14.63
N GLY A 15 -59.45 9.51 14.21
CA GLY A 15 -58.76 9.63 12.93
C GLY A 15 -57.86 8.43 12.59
N ILE A 16 -58.50 7.29 12.29
CA ILE A 16 -58.13 6.33 11.23
C ILE A 16 -56.78 5.58 11.35
N TRP A 17 -56.91 4.31 11.75
CA TRP A 17 -55.93 3.24 11.53
C TRP A 17 -56.10 2.60 10.14
N LEU A 18 -54.98 2.09 9.60
CA LEU A 18 -54.86 0.94 8.68
C LEU A 18 -55.45 1.03 7.26
N ALA A 19 -54.60 1.38 6.29
CA ALA A 19 -54.49 0.82 4.92
C ALA A 19 -53.49 1.73 4.17
N THR A 20 -52.35 1.30 3.64
CA THR A 20 -52.26 0.45 2.46
C THR A 20 -50.79 0.03 2.29
N LEU A 21 -50.49 -1.21 2.67
CA LEU A 21 -49.35 -1.98 2.19
C LEU A 21 -49.65 -2.35 0.73
N LEU A 22 -49.01 -1.72 -0.26
CA LEU A 22 -48.65 -2.32 -1.57
C LEU A 22 -48.09 -1.23 -2.51
N TRP A 23 -47.08 -1.59 -3.32
CA TRP A 23 -46.49 -0.85 -4.45
C TRP A 23 -45.35 0.14 -4.17
N LEU A 24 -44.16 -0.41 -3.94
CA LEU A 24 -42.93 0.07 -4.59
C LEU A 24 -41.94 -1.09 -4.76
N ALA A 25 -42.41 -2.16 -5.40
CA ALA A 25 -41.58 -3.23 -5.96
C ALA A 25 -41.36 -2.91 -7.45
N VAL A 26 -40.40 -2.03 -7.74
CA VAL A 26 -40.03 -1.66 -9.11
C VAL A 26 -38.50 -1.65 -9.19
N PHE A 27 -37.98 -2.66 -9.88
CA PHE A 27 -36.60 -2.86 -10.35
C PHE A 27 -35.49 -3.15 -9.32
N LEU A 28 -35.63 -4.27 -8.59
CA LEU A 28 -34.49 -5.13 -8.26
C LEU A 28 -34.07 -5.89 -9.53
N LEU A 29 -33.37 -5.22 -10.45
CA LEU A 29 -32.46 -5.95 -11.34
C LEU A 29 -31.21 -6.25 -10.50
N PRO A 30 -30.81 -7.51 -10.29
CA PRO A 30 -29.45 -7.79 -9.91
C PRO A 30 -28.60 -7.37 -11.12
N ALA A 31 -28.04 -6.17 -11.08
CA ALA A 31 -26.85 -5.88 -11.86
C ALA A 31 -25.79 -6.85 -11.34
N GLN A 32 -25.73 -8.04 -11.94
CA GLN A 32 -24.59 -8.90 -11.86
C GLN A 32 -23.45 -8.15 -12.55
N LEU A 33 -22.84 -7.22 -11.81
CA LEU A 33 -21.47 -6.82 -12.01
C LEU A 33 -20.64 -8.05 -11.69
N SER A 34 -20.58 -8.96 -12.65
CA SER A 34 -19.43 -9.82 -12.84
C SER A 34 -18.26 -8.88 -13.10
N ALA A 35 -17.63 -8.39 -12.03
CA ALA A 35 -16.30 -7.85 -12.09
C ALA A 35 -15.35 -9.02 -12.34
N THR A 36 -15.39 -9.56 -13.56
CA THR A 36 -14.27 -10.31 -14.09
C THR A 36 -13.16 -9.29 -14.35
N SER A 37 -12.43 -8.90 -13.31
CA SER A 37 -11.05 -8.45 -13.49
C SER A 37 -10.19 -9.69 -13.75
N GLN A 38 -10.57 -10.46 -14.77
CA GLN A 38 -9.70 -11.45 -15.36
C GLN A 38 -8.71 -10.62 -16.16
N SER A 39 -7.56 -10.32 -15.53
CA SER A 39 -6.46 -9.66 -16.20
C SER A 39 -6.25 -10.35 -17.54
N ASP A 40 -6.26 -9.59 -18.63
CA ASP A 40 -6.03 -10.02 -20.01
C ASP A 40 -4.56 -10.47 -20.16
N ARG A 41 -4.15 -11.45 -19.34
CA ARG A 41 -2.85 -12.08 -19.39
C ARG A 41 -2.89 -12.95 -20.63
N PRO A 42 -1.94 -12.80 -21.56
CA PRO A 42 -1.78 -13.75 -22.64
C PRO A 42 -1.66 -15.15 -22.03
N THR A 43 -2.70 -15.96 -22.21
CA THR A 43 -2.74 -17.35 -21.75
C THR A 43 -1.90 -18.24 -22.66
N GLY A 44 -1.62 -17.77 -23.88
CA GLY A 44 -0.68 -18.38 -24.80
C GLY A 44 0.78 -18.20 -24.38
N ARG A 45 1.59 -19.22 -24.70
CA ARG A 45 3.04 -19.15 -24.55
C ARG A 45 3.60 -18.09 -25.50
N GLN A 46 4.47 -17.23 -24.99
CA GLN A 46 5.10 -16.16 -25.76
C GLN A 46 6.61 -16.29 -25.69
N VAL A 47 7.30 -15.97 -26.79
CA VAL A 47 8.75 -15.88 -26.81
C VAL A 47 9.13 -14.44 -27.11
N LEU A 48 9.99 -13.85 -26.29
CA LEU A 48 10.52 -12.51 -26.50
C LEU A 48 11.99 -12.59 -26.87
N THR A 49 12.41 -11.88 -27.91
CA THR A 49 13.82 -11.75 -28.33
C THR A 49 14.22 -10.30 -28.46
N ALA A 50 15.49 -10.01 -28.16
CA ALA A 50 16.10 -8.70 -28.33
C ALA A 50 17.62 -8.86 -28.49
N GLY A 51 18.32 -7.77 -28.83
CA GLY A 51 19.78 -7.76 -28.89
C GLY A 51 20.43 -8.15 -27.56
N TRP A 52 19.80 -7.77 -26.44
CA TRP A 52 20.30 -8.04 -25.09
C TRP A 52 19.19 -8.40 -24.12
N VAL A 53 19.53 -9.21 -23.12
CA VAL A 53 18.69 -9.52 -21.96
C VAL A 53 19.48 -9.19 -20.70
N LEU A 54 18.91 -8.34 -19.83
CA LEU A 54 19.43 -8.08 -18.49
C LEU A 54 19.11 -9.27 -17.58
N ARG A 55 20.15 -9.87 -17.01
CA ARG A 55 20.04 -11.01 -16.11
C ARG A 55 19.81 -10.55 -14.66
N PRO A 56 19.32 -11.45 -13.78
CA PRO A 56 19.12 -11.13 -12.36
C PRO A 56 20.38 -10.70 -11.61
N ASP A 57 21.57 -11.09 -12.10
CA ASP A 57 22.87 -10.69 -11.54
C ASP A 57 23.34 -9.30 -12.01
N GLY A 58 22.53 -8.61 -12.82
CA GLY A 58 22.86 -7.29 -13.39
C GLY A 58 23.69 -7.34 -14.67
N THR A 59 24.06 -8.53 -15.17
CA THR A 59 24.84 -8.66 -16.40
C THR A 59 23.97 -8.64 -17.67
N LEU A 60 24.54 -8.18 -18.79
CA LEU A 60 23.89 -8.24 -20.09
C LEU A 60 24.27 -9.52 -20.84
N GLY A 61 23.26 -10.21 -21.40
CA GLY A 61 23.43 -11.39 -22.23
C GLY A 61 22.96 -11.19 -23.66
N LYS A 62 23.80 -11.55 -24.64
CA LYS A 62 23.42 -11.65 -26.05
C LYS A 62 22.82 -13.02 -26.37
N ASN A 63 22.11 -13.10 -27.49
CA ASN A 63 21.59 -14.35 -28.06
C ASN A 63 20.71 -15.14 -27.09
N LEU A 64 19.95 -14.43 -26.25
CA LEU A 64 18.98 -15.02 -25.33
C LEU A 64 17.54 -14.71 -25.75
N ALA A 65 16.65 -15.65 -25.47
CA ALA A 65 15.21 -15.53 -25.60
C ALA A 65 14.57 -15.73 -24.23
N VAL A 66 13.55 -14.93 -23.93
CA VAL A 66 12.73 -15.05 -22.71
C VAL A 66 11.43 -15.75 -23.09
N VAL A 67 11.20 -16.94 -22.53
CA VAL A 67 9.98 -17.71 -22.76
C VAL A 67 9.01 -17.44 -21.62
N LEU A 68 7.84 -16.92 -21.96
CA LEU A 68 6.75 -16.63 -21.05
C LEU A 68 5.63 -17.66 -21.22
N GLY A 69 5.02 -18.07 -20.12
CA GLY A 69 3.85 -18.96 -20.11
C GLY A 69 3.06 -18.77 -18.83
N GLY A 70 1.73 -18.76 -18.93
CA GLY A 70 0.85 -18.53 -17.78
C GLY A 70 1.12 -17.23 -17.02
N GLY A 71 1.62 -16.19 -17.72
CA GLY A 71 2.00 -14.91 -17.12
C GLY A 71 3.27 -14.93 -16.26
N ARG A 72 4.13 -15.95 -16.40
CA ARG A 72 5.42 -16.08 -15.71
C ARG A 72 6.55 -16.30 -16.70
N ILE A 73 7.79 -16.04 -16.27
CA ILE A 73 8.98 -16.48 -17.01
C ILE A 73 9.12 -17.99 -16.78
N GLU A 74 8.94 -18.79 -17.82
CA GLU A 74 9.17 -20.24 -17.76
C GLU A 74 10.67 -20.56 -17.79
N ARG A 75 11.40 -19.89 -18.69
CA ARG A 75 12.85 -20.07 -18.88
C ARG A 75 13.47 -18.95 -19.71
N VAL A 76 14.77 -18.77 -19.52
CA VAL A 76 15.63 -17.96 -20.40
C VAL A 76 16.61 -18.91 -21.10
N VAL A 77 16.59 -18.93 -22.43
CA VAL A 77 17.36 -19.89 -23.24
C VAL A 77 18.09 -19.21 -24.39
N PRO A 78 19.13 -19.84 -24.98
CA PRO A 78 19.69 -19.34 -26.23
C PRO A 78 18.65 -19.22 -27.33
N VAL A 79 18.72 -18.17 -28.16
CA VAL A 79 17.77 -17.92 -29.28
C VAL A 79 17.68 -19.12 -30.23
N GLY A 80 18.77 -19.84 -30.45
CA GLY A 80 18.77 -21.05 -31.30
C GLY A 80 17.93 -22.23 -30.75
N ARG A 81 17.42 -22.15 -29.52
CA ARG A 81 16.55 -23.17 -28.90
C ARG A 81 15.05 -22.84 -28.96
N VAL A 82 14.68 -21.73 -29.61
CA VAL A 82 13.28 -21.33 -29.83
C VAL A 82 13.00 -21.22 -31.33
N ARG A 83 11.75 -21.52 -31.72
CA ARG A 83 11.26 -21.28 -33.07
C ARG A 83 11.05 -19.77 -33.27
N ARG A 84 11.44 -19.23 -34.42
CA ARG A 84 11.41 -17.77 -34.66
C ARG A 84 10.00 -17.26 -34.93
N GLU A 85 9.15 -18.09 -35.52
CA GLU A 85 7.75 -17.81 -35.81
C GLU A 85 6.90 -17.57 -34.54
N ASP A 86 7.34 -18.09 -33.39
CA ASP A 86 6.70 -17.90 -32.09
C ASP A 86 7.23 -16.66 -31.33
N ALA A 87 8.25 -15.98 -31.89
CA ALA A 87 8.99 -14.93 -31.22
C ALA A 87 8.53 -13.53 -31.62
N ARG A 88 8.27 -12.70 -30.60
CA ARG A 88 8.20 -11.26 -30.74
C ARG A 88 9.60 -10.67 -30.62
N ASP A 89 10.12 -10.18 -31.75
CA ASP A 89 11.45 -9.59 -31.82
C ASP A 89 11.40 -8.06 -31.65
N PHE A 90 12.18 -7.56 -30.69
CA PHE A 90 12.35 -6.12 -30.42
C PHE A 90 13.58 -5.51 -31.12
N GLY A 91 14.37 -6.33 -31.82
CA GLY A 91 15.49 -5.89 -32.63
C GLY A 91 16.84 -5.83 -31.90
N PRO A 92 17.94 -5.60 -32.66
CA PRO A 92 19.31 -5.84 -32.18
C PRO A 92 19.84 -4.78 -31.21
N GLN A 93 19.20 -3.62 -31.12
CA GLN A 93 19.57 -2.55 -30.19
C GLN A 93 18.72 -2.56 -28.91
N ALA A 94 17.64 -3.34 -28.87
CA ALA A 94 16.76 -3.41 -27.72
C ALA A 94 17.38 -4.22 -26.58
N VAL A 95 16.98 -3.87 -25.36
CA VAL A 95 17.30 -4.60 -24.13
C VAL A 95 15.99 -5.03 -23.49
N ILE A 96 15.84 -6.33 -23.25
CA ILE A 96 14.78 -6.85 -22.37
C ILE A 96 15.32 -6.83 -20.94
N ALA A 97 14.60 -6.15 -20.05
CA ALA A 97 14.94 -6.07 -18.64
C ALA A 97 13.71 -6.42 -17.77
N PRO A 98 13.92 -6.87 -16.52
CA PRO A 98 12.86 -6.87 -15.52
C PRO A 98 12.26 -5.47 -15.39
N GLY A 99 10.96 -5.40 -15.13
CA GLY A 99 10.33 -4.13 -14.78
C GLY A 99 10.90 -3.59 -13.47
N LEU A 100 11.06 -2.27 -13.39
CA LEU A 100 11.53 -1.60 -12.19
C LEU A 100 10.46 -1.70 -11.09
N VAL A 101 10.93 -1.70 -9.84
CA VAL A 101 10.08 -1.68 -8.65
C VAL A 101 10.44 -0.44 -7.83
N ASP A 102 9.48 0.44 -7.61
CA ASP A 102 9.62 1.56 -6.69
C ASP A 102 9.32 1.08 -5.27
N LEU A 103 10.29 1.16 -4.36
CA LEU A 103 10.21 0.54 -3.04
C LEU A 103 9.67 1.48 -1.94
N PHE A 104 9.49 2.77 -2.24
CA PHE A 104 8.98 3.74 -1.27
C PHE A 104 8.32 4.92 -2.00
N SER A 105 7.16 4.63 -2.60
CA SER A 105 6.49 5.51 -3.54
C SER A 105 5.37 6.30 -2.90
N SER A 106 5.07 7.45 -3.51
CA SER A 106 3.85 8.22 -3.27
C SER A 106 2.87 8.12 -4.46
N LEU A 107 3.08 7.12 -5.33
CA LEU A 107 2.36 6.93 -6.60
C LEU A 107 0.84 7.01 -6.41
N GLY A 108 0.17 7.85 -7.20
CA GLY A 108 -1.28 7.84 -7.30
C GLY A 108 -2.05 8.41 -6.10
N ALA A 109 -1.35 8.95 -5.09
CA ALA A 109 -1.97 9.48 -3.89
C ALA A 109 -1.15 10.55 -3.15
N ALA A 110 -0.12 11.15 -3.75
CA ALA A 110 0.96 11.85 -3.03
C ALA A 110 0.53 12.78 -1.87
N ARG A 111 -0.53 13.61 -2.04
CA ARG A 111 -1.02 14.49 -0.97
C ARG A 111 -2.00 13.84 -0.01
N ALA A 112 -2.65 12.76 -0.42
CA ALA A 112 -3.65 12.01 0.34
C ALA A 112 -3.02 10.93 1.24
N LEU A 113 -1.70 10.70 1.12
CA LEU A 113 -0.93 9.79 1.98
C LEU A 113 -0.50 10.43 3.30
N ARG A 114 -0.86 11.69 3.53
CA ARG A 114 -0.46 12.48 4.68
C ARG A 114 -1.58 12.60 5.71
N GLU A 115 -1.57 11.71 6.70
CA GLU A 115 -2.38 11.84 7.90
C GLU A 115 -1.58 12.59 8.98
N THR A 116 -2.17 13.53 9.71
CA THR A 116 -1.46 14.34 10.72
C THR A 116 -2.22 14.50 12.04
N ALA A 117 -3.47 14.05 12.11
CA ALA A 117 -4.30 14.12 13.31
C ALA A 117 -3.73 13.26 14.45
N GLU A 118 -3.21 12.07 14.12
CA GLU A 118 -2.68 11.13 15.09
C GLU A 118 -1.15 11.02 15.05
N LEU A 119 -0.52 10.83 16.21
CA LEU A 119 0.92 10.57 16.29
C LEU A 119 1.27 9.14 15.90
N VAL A 120 0.36 8.22 16.17
CA VAL A 120 0.52 6.79 16.04
C VAL A 120 -0.73 6.26 15.37
N ASP A 121 -0.68 6.12 14.05
CA ASP A 121 -1.75 5.51 13.27
C ASP A 121 -1.20 4.26 12.58
N PRO A 122 -1.28 3.09 13.23
CA PRO A 122 -0.74 1.85 12.68
C PRO A 122 -1.62 1.22 11.61
N ASP A 123 -2.89 1.64 11.51
CA ASP A 123 -3.89 1.04 10.63
C ASP A 123 -4.13 1.86 9.36
N ALA A 124 -3.63 3.11 9.30
CA ALA A 124 -3.57 3.90 8.08
C ALA A 124 -3.00 3.09 6.91
N SER A 125 -3.75 3.11 5.81
CA SER A 125 -3.40 2.40 4.59
C SER A 125 -3.50 3.32 3.37
N PRO A 126 -2.44 3.41 2.54
CA PRO A 126 -2.48 4.04 1.22
C PRO A 126 -3.65 3.56 0.34
N LEU A 127 -4.15 2.34 0.55
CA LEU A 127 -5.25 1.78 -0.24
C LEU A 127 -6.51 2.66 -0.21
N TRP A 128 -6.74 3.38 0.90
CA TRP A 128 -7.91 4.28 1.03
C TRP A 128 -7.74 5.60 0.27
N ALA A 129 -6.52 5.93 -0.14
CA ALA A 129 -6.17 7.18 -0.79
C ALA A 129 -5.80 7.03 -2.28
N LEU A 130 -5.52 5.81 -2.73
CA LEU A 130 -5.07 5.53 -4.09
C LEU A 130 -6.18 5.71 -5.13
N ASP A 131 -5.90 6.53 -6.15
CA ASP A 131 -6.72 6.64 -7.35
C ASP A 131 -6.13 5.80 -8.50
N PRO A 132 -6.74 4.66 -8.89
CA PRO A 132 -6.27 3.83 -10.02
C PRO A 132 -6.25 4.55 -11.38
N LEU A 133 -6.98 5.66 -11.52
CA LEU A 133 -7.01 6.47 -12.74
C LEU A 133 -5.98 7.61 -12.70
N HIS A 134 -5.24 7.77 -11.60
CA HIS A 134 -4.25 8.82 -11.46
C HIS A 134 -3.18 8.72 -12.57
N PRO A 135 -2.80 9.83 -13.22
CA PRO A 135 -1.88 9.81 -14.36
C PRO A 135 -0.51 9.23 -14.03
N ASP A 136 -0.08 9.30 -12.77
CA ASP A 136 1.19 8.75 -12.28
C ASP A 136 1.36 7.27 -12.62
N PHE A 137 0.29 6.45 -12.55
CA PHE A 137 0.38 5.02 -12.89
C PHE A 137 0.84 4.79 -14.32
N ARG A 138 0.29 5.56 -15.28
CA ARG A 138 0.70 5.49 -16.68
C ARG A 138 2.10 6.05 -16.90
N LEU A 139 2.48 7.12 -16.19
CA LEU A 139 3.82 7.70 -16.28
C LEU A 139 4.88 6.73 -15.74
N ALA A 140 4.62 6.12 -14.58
CA ALA A 140 5.48 5.10 -13.97
C ALA A 140 5.65 3.89 -14.90
N LEU A 141 4.55 3.38 -15.47
CA LEU A 141 4.60 2.27 -16.42
C LEU A 141 5.42 2.61 -17.68
N ARG A 142 5.27 3.82 -18.23
CA ARG A 142 6.08 4.30 -19.37
C ARG A 142 7.57 4.44 -19.03
N ALA A 143 7.89 4.76 -17.78
CA ALA A 143 9.26 4.79 -17.27
C ALA A 143 9.82 3.39 -16.94
N GLY A 144 9.04 2.33 -17.15
CA GLY A 144 9.45 0.95 -16.88
C GLY A 144 9.22 0.49 -15.44
N VAL A 145 8.61 1.32 -14.58
CA VAL A 145 8.18 0.91 -13.23
C VAL A 145 6.92 0.07 -13.35
N THR A 146 7.00 -1.20 -12.97
CA THR A 146 5.91 -2.19 -13.15
C THR A 146 5.21 -2.54 -11.84
N ALA A 147 5.83 -2.24 -10.71
CA ALA A 147 5.25 -2.36 -9.38
C ALA A 147 5.77 -1.24 -8.47
N ALA A 148 4.96 -0.87 -7.48
CA ALA A 148 5.32 0.12 -6.48
C ALA A 148 4.86 -0.33 -5.09
N VAL A 149 5.70 -0.10 -4.10
CA VAL A 149 5.35 -0.12 -2.68
C VAL A 149 4.97 1.31 -2.32
N VAL A 150 3.68 1.58 -2.28
CA VAL A 150 3.14 2.88 -1.87
C VAL A 150 3.19 2.94 -0.35
N ALA A 151 3.85 3.96 0.18
CA ALA A 151 4.03 4.16 1.61
C ALA A 151 3.24 5.39 2.08
N PRO A 152 2.65 5.36 3.28
CA PRO A 152 2.13 6.58 3.89
C PRO A 152 3.27 7.59 4.09
N GLU A 153 2.94 8.90 4.09
CA GLU A 153 3.97 9.93 4.28
C GLU A 153 4.58 9.80 5.69
N PRO A 154 5.91 9.81 5.84
CA PRO A 154 6.58 9.58 7.12
C PRO A 154 6.56 10.83 8.02
N VAL A 155 5.36 11.28 8.40
CA VAL A 155 5.10 12.48 9.20
C VAL A 155 4.51 12.20 10.59
N ASN A 156 4.30 10.92 10.90
CA ASN A 156 3.86 10.45 12.22
C ASN A 156 4.89 9.46 12.76
N LEU A 157 4.93 9.28 14.07
CA LEU A 157 5.85 8.32 14.69
C LEU A 157 5.53 6.89 14.24
N VAL A 158 4.25 6.59 14.03
CA VAL A 158 3.78 5.46 13.22
C VAL A 158 2.81 6.02 12.17
N SER A 159 3.16 5.88 10.89
CA SER A 159 2.40 6.43 9.76
C SER A 159 1.44 5.45 9.10
N GLY A 160 1.48 4.18 9.48
CA GLY A 160 0.62 3.13 8.91
C GLY A 160 1.41 2.08 8.13
N VAL A 161 0.73 1.31 7.29
CA VAL A 161 1.33 0.21 6.53
C VAL A 161 1.49 0.55 5.05
N CYS A 162 2.51 -0.02 4.41
CA CYS A 162 2.66 0.08 2.96
C CYS A 162 1.70 -0.84 2.21
N VAL A 163 1.39 -0.48 0.96
CA VAL A 163 0.63 -1.30 0.01
C VAL A 163 1.46 -1.51 -1.25
N THR A 164 1.56 -2.75 -1.72
CA THR A 164 2.24 -3.07 -2.98
C THR A 164 1.21 -3.22 -4.10
N VAL A 165 1.38 -2.49 -5.19
CA VAL A 165 0.49 -2.50 -6.36
C VAL A 165 1.30 -2.73 -7.64
N ARG A 166 0.67 -3.30 -8.68
CA ARG A 166 1.20 -3.18 -10.04
C ARG A 166 0.84 -1.81 -10.61
N THR A 167 1.73 -1.26 -11.43
CA THR A 167 1.49 0.04 -12.06
C THR A 167 0.54 -0.04 -13.25
N HIS A 168 0.38 -1.24 -13.83
CA HIS A 168 -0.59 -1.48 -14.87
C HIS A 168 -2.00 -1.56 -14.27
N THR A 169 -2.77 -0.49 -14.42
CA THR A 169 -4.18 -0.45 -14.04
C THR A 169 -5.04 -0.76 -15.27
N GLY A 170 -5.77 -1.88 -15.24
CA GLY A 170 -6.64 -2.32 -16.34
C GLY A 170 -7.96 -1.54 -16.45
N GLY A 171 -7.98 -0.26 -16.04
CA GLY A 171 -9.19 0.54 -15.86
C GLY A 171 -9.32 1.07 -14.43
N ALA A 172 -10.54 1.07 -13.89
CA ALA A 172 -10.87 1.68 -12.60
C ALA A 172 -10.51 0.86 -11.34
N SER A 173 -9.77 -0.25 -11.49
CA SER A 173 -9.38 -1.13 -10.39
C SER A 173 -7.86 -1.16 -10.22
N LEU A 174 -7.40 -1.08 -8.96
CA LEU A 174 -6.01 -1.32 -8.60
C LEU A 174 -5.69 -2.82 -8.63
N ASP A 175 -4.55 -3.19 -9.21
CA ASP A 175 -3.98 -4.55 -9.05
C ASP A 175 -3.09 -4.56 -7.80
N VAL A 176 -3.68 -4.93 -6.67
CA VAL A 176 -3.01 -4.98 -5.36
C VAL A 176 -2.29 -6.33 -5.22
N LEU A 177 -0.97 -6.27 -5.08
CA LEU A 177 -0.12 -7.43 -4.84
C LEU A 177 -0.06 -7.80 -3.35
N ARG A 178 -0.09 -6.79 -2.47
CA ARG A 178 -0.07 -6.94 -1.01
C ARG A 178 -0.67 -5.69 -0.37
N ASP A 179 -1.69 -5.85 0.47
CA ASP A 179 -2.36 -4.75 1.19
C ASP A 179 -1.87 -4.59 2.64
N ASN A 180 -1.08 -5.55 3.12
CA ASN A 180 -0.52 -5.56 4.47
C ASN A 180 1.02 -5.58 4.44
N GLY A 181 1.62 -4.51 3.91
CA GLY A 181 3.07 -4.33 3.80
C GLY A 181 3.76 -3.97 5.12
N PRO A 182 5.06 -3.57 5.04
CA PRO A 182 5.79 -3.12 6.21
C PRO A 182 5.12 -1.94 6.93
N LEU A 183 5.23 -1.89 8.26
CA LEU A 183 4.81 -0.76 9.07
C LEU A 183 5.84 0.37 8.97
N VAL A 184 5.38 1.60 8.75
CA VAL A 184 6.25 2.78 8.61
C VAL A 184 6.33 3.52 9.94
N PHE A 185 7.54 3.60 10.46
CA PHE A 185 7.91 4.52 11.54
C PHE A 185 8.66 5.71 10.94
N ALA A 186 8.44 6.90 11.48
CA ALA A 186 9.23 8.07 11.12
C ALA A 186 9.89 8.69 12.34
N PHE A 187 11.09 9.22 12.12
CA PHE A 187 11.89 9.88 13.13
C PHE A 187 12.60 11.08 12.50
N GLY A 188 12.10 12.28 12.74
CA GLY A 188 12.65 13.49 12.14
C GLY A 188 11.68 14.65 12.18
N GLU A 189 12.09 15.79 11.62
CA GLU A 189 11.36 17.07 11.71
C GLU A 189 9.90 17.00 11.26
N GLY A 190 9.55 16.07 10.37
CA GLY A 190 8.18 15.87 9.94
C GLY A 190 7.22 15.36 11.03
N VAL A 191 7.75 14.78 12.12
CA VAL A 191 6.98 14.11 13.18
C VAL A 191 6.54 15.06 14.28
N TRP A 192 7.37 16.04 14.65
CA TRP A 192 7.02 17.00 15.69
C TRP A 192 6.43 18.29 15.11
N ARG A 193 5.38 18.81 15.74
CA ARG A 193 4.59 19.93 15.22
C ARG A 193 4.22 20.90 16.33
N PRO A 194 4.14 22.21 16.06
CA PRO A 194 3.62 23.15 17.05
C PRO A 194 2.19 22.84 17.49
N GLU A 195 1.37 22.29 16.59
CA GLU A 195 -0.06 22.08 16.80
C GLU A 195 -0.42 20.76 17.49
N ARG A 196 0.54 19.83 17.64
CA ARG A 196 0.32 18.51 18.24
C ARG A 196 1.58 17.98 18.90
N ALA A 197 1.45 17.33 20.06
CA ALA A 197 2.56 16.62 20.68
C ALA A 197 3.07 15.48 19.76
N PRO A 198 4.40 15.30 19.63
CA PRO A 198 5.47 16.05 20.26
C PRO A 198 5.72 17.39 19.55
N THR A 199 6.12 18.43 20.30
CA THR A 199 6.45 19.76 19.73
C THR A 199 7.95 19.95 19.50
N SER A 200 8.77 18.95 19.84
CA SER A 200 10.23 19.00 19.72
C SER A 200 10.81 17.61 19.45
N ARG A 201 12.07 17.59 19.00
CA ARG A 201 12.84 16.36 18.81
C ARG A 201 12.98 15.54 20.11
N ALA A 202 13.22 16.19 21.24
CA ALA A 202 13.32 15.51 22.54
C ALA A 202 11.98 14.88 22.96
N GLY A 203 10.87 15.59 22.72
CA GLY A 203 9.52 15.06 22.92
C GLY A 203 9.26 13.83 22.05
N MET A 204 9.67 13.85 20.77
CA MET A 204 9.54 12.70 19.88
C MET A 204 10.31 11.47 20.40
N VAL A 205 11.56 11.66 20.84
CA VAL A 205 12.35 10.58 21.44
C VAL A 205 11.65 9.99 22.68
N HIS A 206 11.07 10.86 23.52
CA HIS A 206 10.32 10.44 24.70
C HIS A 206 9.07 9.62 24.34
N GLU A 207 8.23 10.13 23.44
CA GLU A 207 7.00 9.45 23.00
C GLU A 207 7.31 8.09 22.35
N PHE A 208 8.40 8.00 21.58
CA PHE A 208 8.83 6.72 21.01
C PHE A 208 9.28 5.73 22.07
N GLY A 209 10.06 6.20 23.05
CA GLY A 209 10.47 5.39 24.19
C GLY A 209 9.29 4.84 24.97
N LYS A 210 8.27 5.68 25.19
CA LYS A 210 7.01 5.29 25.82
C LYS A 210 6.27 4.24 24.99
N LEU A 211 6.08 4.48 23.69
CA LEU A 211 5.41 3.53 22.78
C LEU A 211 6.10 2.16 22.80
N VAL A 212 7.43 2.12 22.69
CA VAL A 212 8.21 0.88 22.71
C VAL A 212 8.10 0.17 24.06
N ALA A 213 8.15 0.91 25.17
CA ALA A 213 8.02 0.34 26.51
C ALA A 213 6.62 -0.25 26.76
N GLU A 214 5.57 0.42 26.30
CA GLU A 214 4.18 -0.07 26.37
C GLU A 214 4.00 -1.32 25.51
N ALA A 215 4.46 -1.28 24.25
CA ALA A 215 4.39 -2.41 23.33
C ALA A 215 5.06 -3.67 23.88
N ARG A 216 6.23 -3.52 24.52
CA ARG A 216 6.95 -4.64 25.18
C ARG A 216 6.22 -5.22 26.39
N LYS A 217 5.35 -4.43 27.04
CA LYS A 217 4.46 -4.90 28.11
C LYS A 217 3.17 -5.54 27.57
N GLY A 218 3.04 -5.67 26.25
CA GLY A 218 1.82 -6.19 25.61
C GLY A 218 0.71 -5.15 25.49
N LEU A 219 0.99 -3.87 25.75
CA LEU A 219 0.04 -2.76 25.64
C LEU A 219 0.17 -2.03 24.29
N GLY A 220 -0.81 -1.20 23.96
CA GLY A 220 -0.78 -0.41 22.73
C GLY A 220 -1.10 -1.22 21.46
N PRO A 221 -0.90 -0.62 20.28
CA PRO A 221 -1.43 -1.18 19.04
C PRO A 221 -0.77 -2.49 18.62
N GLU A 222 -1.58 -3.42 18.11
CA GLU A 222 -1.13 -4.77 17.72
C GLU A 222 0.00 -4.75 16.70
N ARG A 223 -0.12 -3.95 15.63
CA ARG A 223 0.90 -3.88 14.57
C ARG A 223 2.24 -3.35 15.07
N VAL A 224 2.22 -2.41 16.02
CA VAL A 224 3.44 -1.90 16.67
C VAL A 224 4.08 -3.00 17.50
N ARG A 225 3.30 -3.75 18.27
CA ARG A 225 3.79 -4.91 19.04
C ARG A 225 4.38 -5.98 18.12
N ALA A 226 3.68 -6.33 17.04
CA ALA A 226 4.13 -7.31 16.05
C ALA A 226 5.44 -6.87 15.38
N ALA A 227 5.56 -5.60 15.00
CA ALA A 227 6.79 -5.05 14.40
C ALA A 227 7.98 -5.14 15.37
N LEU A 228 7.77 -4.73 16.63
CA LEU A 228 8.83 -4.78 17.66
C LEU A 228 9.20 -6.21 18.08
N ALA A 229 8.29 -7.16 17.91
CA ALA A 229 8.53 -8.59 18.12
C ALA A 229 9.17 -9.28 16.88
N GLY A 230 9.33 -8.59 15.75
CA GLY A 230 9.84 -9.16 14.50
C GLY A 230 8.83 -10.06 13.77
N GLN A 231 7.54 -9.92 14.09
CA GLN A 231 6.44 -10.66 13.47
C GLN A 231 5.81 -9.89 12.30
N LEU A 232 6.09 -8.59 12.20
CA LEU A 232 5.71 -7.73 11.08
C LEU A 232 6.95 -6.97 10.61
N ASP A 233 7.15 -6.89 9.28
CA ASP A 233 8.22 -6.07 8.72
C ASP A 233 7.99 -4.59 9.05
N ALA A 234 9.06 -3.84 9.24
CA ALA A 234 8.98 -2.41 9.50
C ALA A 234 10.09 -1.63 8.81
N VAL A 235 9.77 -0.42 8.40
CA VAL A 235 10.72 0.57 7.88
C VAL A 235 10.75 1.74 8.85
N VAL A 236 11.96 2.20 9.20
CA VAL A 236 12.13 3.42 9.99
C VAL A 236 12.79 4.48 9.11
N VAL A 237 12.07 5.57 8.87
CA VAL A 237 12.56 6.71 8.09
C VAL A 237 13.24 7.71 9.03
N CYS A 238 14.56 7.87 8.86
CA CYS A 238 15.38 8.82 9.61
C CYS A 238 16.13 9.71 8.62
N PRO A 239 15.89 11.04 8.57
CA PRO A 239 16.57 11.94 7.65
C PRO A 239 17.99 12.27 8.11
N SER A 240 18.35 11.99 9.37
CA SER A 240 19.67 12.28 9.92
C SER A 240 20.28 11.07 10.65
N ALA A 241 21.62 11.01 10.69
CA ALA A 241 22.36 10.02 11.45
C ALA A 241 22.11 10.12 12.98
N VAL A 242 21.77 11.32 13.46
CA VAL A 242 21.44 11.55 14.88
C VAL A 242 20.11 10.87 15.22
N ASP A 243 19.13 10.89 14.31
CA ASP A 243 17.86 10.20 14.47
C ASP A 243 18.02 8.69 14.42
N VAL A 244 18.84 8.18 13.49
CA VAL A 244 19.22 6.75 13.46
C VAL A 244 19.81 6.32 14.80
N THR A 245 20.71 7.12 15.38
CA THR A 245 21.35 6.81 16.66
C THR A 245 20.34 6.82 17.81
N ALA A 246 19.45 7.82 17.85
CA ALA A 246 18.41 7.92 18.88
C ALA A 246 17.44 6.72 18.82
N VAL A 247 16.95 6.39 17.63
CA VAL A 247 16.09 5.23 17.37
C VAL A 247 16.77 3.94 17.83
N ARG A 248 18.03 3.72 17.45
CA ARG A 248 18.79 2.54 17.87
C ARG A 248 18.96 2.47 19.39
N GLY A 249 19.16 3.61 20.05
CA GLY A 249 19.21 3.71 21.51
C GLY A 249 17.92 3.25 22.16
N VAL A 250 16.77 3.78 21.72
CA VAL A 250 15.45 3.41 22.26
C VAL A 250 15.12 1.93 22.04
N LEU A 251 15.45 1.41 20.86
CA LEU A 251 15.17 0.02 20.50
C LEU A 251 16.14 -0.97 21.17
N GLY A 252 17.18 -0.50 21.86
CA GLY A 252 18.18 -1.34 22.52
C GLY A 252 19.12 -2.04 21.54
N GLY A 253 19.38 -1.42 20.37
CA GLY A 253 20.36 -1.90 19.40
C GLY A 253 19.98 -3.16 18.60
N ARG A 254 18.75 -3.67 18.73
CA ARG A 254 18.32 -4.99 18.22
C ARG A 254 17.70 -5.03 16.81
N PHE A 255 17.80 -3.99 15.99
CA PHE A 255 17.51 -4.17 14.57
C PHE A 255 18.62 -5.02 13.95
N ARG A 256 18.27 -6.28 13.63
CA ARG A 256 19.15 -7.19 12.90
C ARG A 256 19.47 -6.51 11.56
N LYS A 257 20.75 -6.25 11.30
CA LYS A 257 21.23 -5.82 9.99
C LYS A 257 20.85 -6.94 9.01
N THR A 258 19.77 -6.80 8.25
CA THR A 258 19.53 -7.67 7.10
C THR A 258 20.37 -7.13 5.95
N GLY A 259 21.47 -7.82 5.64
CA GLY A 259 22.20 -7.67 4.38
C GLY A 259 23.65 -7.19 4.51
N GLY A 260 24.58 -8.07 4.14
CA GLY A 260 26.01 -7.82 4.06
C GLY A 260 26.83 -9.11 4.11
N GLY A 261 26.46 -10.10 3.29
CA GLY A 261 27.23 -11.30 2.97
C GLY A 261 27.13 -11.52 1.47
#